data_AF-A0A2G4HKV0-F1
#
_entry.id   AF-A0A2G4HKV0-F1
#
_cell.length_a   1.000
_cell.length_b   1.000
_cell.length_c   1.000
_cell.angle_alpha   90.00
_cell.angle_beta   90.00
_cell.angle_gamma   90.00
#
_symmetry.space_group_name_H-M   'P 1'
#
loop_
_entity.id
_entity.type
_entity.pdbx_description
1 polymer ?
#
loop_
_entity_poly.entity_id
_entity_poly.type
_entity_poly.pdbx_seq_one_letter_code
_entity_poly.pdbx_strand_id
1 'polypeptide(L)'
;MNVKTAELKNNLSRYLRRVRAGKTLTVFDRDTAIAVLSPVPACPDIAPPLDRAWQRERLAAIARAQKHGVKIDIPLHRPIGPAFPDIKPILAPDGRTDINTIDLVRGGRDW
;
A
#
# COMPACT_ATOMS: atom_id res chain seq x y z
N MET A 1 -20.55 -8.74 14.40
CA MET A 1 -20.47 -7.43 15.10
C MET A 1 -21.67 -6.62 14.66
N ASN A 2 -22.42 -6.02 15.59
CA ASN A 2 -23.67 -5.33 15.27
C ASN A 2 -23.43 -3.81 15.27
N VAL A 3 -23.95 -3.11 14.26
CA VAL A 3 -23.78 -1.65 14.11
C VAL A 3 -25.14 -1.03 13.77
N LYS A 4 -25.51 0.05 14.45
CA LYS A 4 -26.75 0.78 14.12
C LYS A 4 -26.57 1.65 12.88
N THR A 5 -27.62 1.84 12.08
CA THR A 5 -27.59 2.65 10.86
C THR A 5 -27.04 4.06 11.08
N ALA A 6 -27.44 4.73 12.17
CA ALA A 6 -26.96 6.06 12.52
C ALA A 6 -25.44 6.09 12.79
N GLU A 7 -24.93 5.06 13.48
CA GLU A 7 -23.50 4.93 13.78
C GLU A 7 -22.68 4.60 12.54
N LEU A 8 -23.21 3.71 11.69
CA LEU A 8 -22.61 3.33 10.43
C LEU A 8 -22.47 4.54 9.50
N LYS A 9 -23.49 5.39 9.40
CA LYS A 9 -23.48 6.61 8.58
C LYS A 9 -22.35 7.56 8.99
N ASN A 10 -22.19 7.78 10.29
CA ASN A 10 -21.18 8.71 10.83
C ASN A 10 -19.75 8.15 10.76
N ASN A 11 -19.58 6.82 10.74
CA ASN A 11 -18.28 6.17 10.83
C ASN A 11 -18.01 5.20 9.67
N LEU A 12 -18.62 5.45 8.51
CA LEU A 12 -18.64 4.50 7.39
C LEU A 12 -17.22 4.04 7.00
N SER A 13 -16.30 4.98 6.79
CA SER A 13 -14.91 4.66 6.41
C SER A 13 -14.18 3.80 7.44
N ARG A 14 -14.44 4.00 8.73
CA ARG A 14 -13.85 3.19 9.82
C ARG A 14 -14.39 1.76 9.77
N TYR A 15 -15.69 1.61 9.56
CA TYR A 15 -16.33 0.30 9.45
C TYR A 15 -15.92 -0.43 8.18
N LEU A 16 -15.84 0.27 7.04
CA LEU A 16 -15.36 -0.30 5.78
C LEU A 16 -13.88 -0.73 5.85
N ARG A 17 -13.01 -0.03 6.58
CA ARG A 17 -11.63 -0.51 6.83
C ARG A 17 -11.62 -1.85 7.57
N ARG A 18 -12.51 -2.03 8.55
CA ARG A 18 -12.65 -3.31 9.27
C ARG A 18 -13.18 -4.41 8.36
N VAL A 19 -14.13 -4.08 7.49
CA VAL A 19 -14.66 -5.03 6.49
C VAL A 19 -13.59 -5.43 5.48
N ARG A 20 -12.79 -4.48 5.00
CA ARG A 20 -11.62 -4.76 4.14
C ARG A 20 -10.59 -5.68 4.83
N ALA A 21 -10.46 -5.59 6.15
CA ALA A 21 -9.60 -6.48 6.93
C ALA A 21 -10.20 -7.88 7.17
N GLY A 22 -11.32 -8.22 6.51
CA GLY A 22 -11.95 -9.55 6.61
C GLY A 22 -13.08 -9.64 7.63
N LYS A 23 -13.48 -8.56 8.30
CA LYS A 23 -14.55 -8.61 9.30
C LYS A 23 -15.94 -8.49 8.66
N THR A 24 -16.92 -9.17 9.24
CA THR A 24 -18.34 -9.04 8.84
C THR A 24 -19.13 -8.26 9.88
N LEU A 25 -19.94 -7.31 9.42
CA LEU A 25 -20.77 -6.44 10.25
C LEU A 25 -22.24 -6.64 9.89
N THR A 26 -23.11 -6.74 10.90
CA THR A 26 -24.56 -6.74 10.70
C THR A 26 -25.09 -5.35 11.02
N VAL A 27 -25.80 -4.75 10.07
CA VAL A 27 -26.38 -3.42 10.18
C VAL A 27 -27.81 -3.56 10.69
N PHE A 28 -28.11 -2.81 11.74
CA PHE A 28 -29.43 -2.76 12.36
C PHE A 28 -30.05 -1.39 12.17
N ASP A 29 -31.31 -1.35 11.77
CA ASP A 29 -32.16 -0.19 11.97
C ASP A 29 -33.01 -0.41 13.22
N ARG A 30 -32.79 0.42 14.23
CA ARG A 30 -33.29 0.22 15.60
C ARG A 30 -32.89 -1.17 16.11
N ASP A 31 -33.85 -2.08 16.24
CA ASP A 31 -33.66 -3.45 16.73
C ASP A 31 -33.84 -4.50 15.61
N THR A 32 -34.03 -4.05 14.37
CA THR A 32 -34.23 -4.92 13.21
C THR A 32 -32.94 -5.03 12.41
N ALA A 33 -32.45 -6.25 12.18
CA ALA A 33 -31.34 -6.49 11.27
C ALA A 33 -31.77 -6.24 9.82
N ILE A 34 -31.10 -5.32 9.12
CA ILE A 34 -31.48 -4.90 7.76
C ILE A 34 -30.44 -5.28 6.69
N ALA A 35 -29.17 -5.43 7.07
CA ALA A 35 -28.12 -5.73 6.11
C ALA A 35 -26.92 -6.41 6.77
N VAL A 36 -26.09 -7.04 5.94
CA VAL A 36 -24.78 -7.56 6.33
C VAL A 36 -23.73 -6.97 5.39
N LEU A 37 -22.73 -6.33 5.97
CA LEU A 37 -21.53 -5.88 5.28
C LEU A 37 -20.46 -6.95 5.45
N SER A 38 -20.18 -7.68 4.37
CA SER A 38 -19.07 -8.63 4.29
C SER A 38 -18.00 -8.11 3.33
N PRO A 39 -16.74 -8.57 3.50
CA PRO A 39 -15.73 -8.34 2.49
C PRO A 39 -16.20 -8.96 1.18
N VAL A 40 -16.13 -8.20 0.09
CA VAL A 40 -16.33 -8.78 -1.23
C VAL A 40 -15.18 -9.78 -1.42
N PRO A 41 -15.45 -11.08 -1.66
CA PRO A 41 -14.40 -12.04 -1.98
C PRO A 41 -13.59 -11.43 -3.12
N ALA A 42 -12.26 -11.47 -3.02
CA ALA A 42 -11.38 -10.80 -3.97
C ALA A 42 -11.69 -11.27 -5.39
N CYS A 43 -12.62 -10.58 -6.04
CA CYS A 43 -12.82 -10.67 -7.45
C CYS A 43 -11.57 -10.00 -8.01
N PRO A 44 -10.74 -10.70 -8.78
CA PRO A 44 -9.53 -10.10 -9.39
C PRO A 44 -9.86 -8.83 -10.20
N ASP A 45 -11.13 -8.61 -10.51
CA ASP A 45 -11.67 -7.47 -11.26
C ASP A 45 -11.95 -6.21 -10.41
N ILE A 46 -11.96 -6.30 -9.07
CA ILE A 46 -12.24 -5.17 -8.15
C ILE A 46 -10.96 -4.71 -7.40
N ALA A 47 -9.78 -5.15 -7.85
CA ALA A 47 -8.56 -4.39 -7.59
C ALA A 47 -8.79 -2.93 -8.03
N PRO A 48 -8.24 -1.91 -7.34
CA PRO A 48 -8.23 -0.54 -7.87
C PRO A 48 -7.76 -0.64 -9.33
N PRO A 49 -8.45 0.01 -10.29
CA PRO A 49 -8.37 -0.30 -11.71
C PRO A 49 -6.92 -0.61 -12.05
N LEU A 50 -6.66 -1.90 -12.25
CA LEU A 50 -5.33 -2.50 -12.25
C LEU A 50 -4.45 -1.56 -13.05
N ASP A 51 -3.48 -0.92 -12.39
CA ASP A 51 -2.66 0.13 -13.00
C ASP A 51 -2.05 -0.45 -14.28
N ARG A 52 -2.68 -0.16 -15.43
CA ARG A 52 -2.39 -0.84 -16.69
C ARG A 52 -0.95 -0.54 -17.11
N ALA A 53 -0.42 0.60 -16.69
CA ALA A 53 0.98 0.95 -16.86
C ALA A 53 1.87 0.04 -16.02
N TRP A 54 1.57 -0.14 -14.73
CA TRP A 54 2.32 -1.05 -13.84
C TRP A 54 2.34 -2.48 -14.35
N GLN A 55 1.22 -2.99 -14.88
CA GLN A 55 1.20 -4.35 -15.43
C GLN A 55 2.09 -4.52 -16.66
N ARG A 56 2.08 -3.54 -17.57
CA ARG A 56 2.96 -3.54 -18.75
C ARG A 56 4.43 -3.49 -18.33
N GLU A 57 4.76 -2.60 -17.39
CA GLU A 57 6.10 -2.46 -16.82
C GLU A 57 6.57 -3.78 -16.17
N ARG A 58 5.70 -4.40 -15.37
CA ARG A 58 5.95 -5.67 -14.69
C ARG A 58 6.21 -6.80 -15.67
N LEU A 59 5.37 -6.98 -16.68
CA LEU A 59 5.54 -8.03 -17.70
C LEU A 59 6.83 -7.81 -18.50
N ALA A 60 7.13 -6.57 -18.88
CA ALA A 60 8.38 -6.23 -19.57
C ALA A 60 9.62 -6.48 -18.69
N ALA A 61 9.55 -6.20 -17.39
CA ALA A 61 10.63 -6.48 -16.45
C ALA A 61 10.85 -7.99 -16.24
N ILE A 62 9.77 -8.76 -16.08
CA ILE A 62 9.85 -10.23 -15.98
C ILE A 62 10.45 -10.83 -17.25
N ALA A 63 9.98 -10.39 -18.43
CA ALA A 63 10.51 -10.88 -19.71
C ALA A 63 12.01 -10.55 -19.88
N ARG A 64 12.44 -9.34 -19.49
CA ARG A 64 13.86 -8.98 -19.49
C ARG A 64 14.66 -9.86 -18.53
N ALA A 65 14.18 -10.08 -17.32
CA ALA A 65 14.88 -10.90 -16.33
C ALA A 65 14.99 -12.37 -16.77
N GLN A 66 13.91 -12.92 -17.35
CA GLN A 66 13.93 -14.26 -17.94
C GLN A 66 14.95 -14.39 -19.06
N LYS A 67 15.08 -13.37 -19.93
CA LYS A 67 16.12 -13.32 -20.98
C LYS A 67 17.54 -13.39 -20.41
N HIS A 68 17.74 -12.83 -19.22
CA HIS A 68 19.02 -12.87 -18.50
C HIS A 68 19.14 -14.04 -17.52
N GLY A 69 18.19 -14.98 -17.51
CA GLY A 69 18.19 -16.13 -16.59
C GLY A 69 17.93 -15.79 -15.12
N VAL A 70 17.55 -14.55 -14.81
CA VAL A 70 17.29 -14.09 -13.45
C VAL A 70 15.81 -14.27 -13.13
N LYS A 71 15.51 -15.01 -12.07
CA LYS A 71 14.15 -15.07 -11.50
C LYS A 71 13.96 -13.89 -10.56
N ILE A 72 13.17 -12.92 -10.99
CA ILE A 72 12.73 -11.81 -10.14
C ILE A 72 11.26 -11.99 -9.77
N ASP A 73 10.94 -11.75 -8.50
CA ASP A 73 9.56 -11.65 -8.04
C ASP A 73 9.16 -10.17 -8.01
N ILE A 74 8.16 -9.81 -8.82
CA ILE A 74 7.64 -8.44 -8.90
C ILE A 74 6.21 -8.45 -8.37
N PRO A 75 5.87 -7.56 -7.41
CA PRO A 75 4.54 -7.55 -6.81
C PRO A 75 3.43 -7.25 -7.83
N LEU A 76 2.25 -7.81 -7.56
CA LEU A 76 1.07 -7.65 -8.42
C LEU A 76 0.55 -6.20 -8.45
N HIS A 77 0.63 -5.51 -7.31
CA HIS A 77 0.21 -4.12 -7.18
C HIS A 77 1.42 -3.19 -7.17
N ARG A 78 1.26 -1.99 -7.75
CA ARG A 78 2.29 -0.96 -7.72
C ARG A 78 2.59 -0.65 -6.26
N PRO A 79 3.86 -0.72 -5.82
CA PRO A 79 4.20 -0.30 -4.47
C PRO A 79 3.80 1.16 -4.32
N ILE A 80 3.13 1.47 -3.21
CA ILE A 80 2.86 2.86 -2.84
C ILE A 80 4.25 3.50 -2.70
N GLY A 81 4.52 4.55 -3.47
CA GLY A 81 5.81 5.23 -3.48
C GLY A 81 6.24 5.64 -2.07
N PRO A 82 7.54 5.95 -1.86
CA PRO A 82 8.00 6.42 -0.56
C PRO A 82 7.08 7.55 -0.10
N ALA A 83 6.65 7.50 1.17
CA ALA A 83 5.77 8.51 1.76
C ALA A 83 6.34 9.94 1.67
N PHE A 84 7.63 10.04 1.30
CA PHE A 84 8.37 11.27 1.14
C PHE A 84 9.06 11.31 -0.25
N PRO A 85 8.35 11.73 -1.30
CA PRO A 85 8.92 11.85 -2.65
C PRO A 85 10.05 12.91 -2.71
N ASP A 86 10.07 13.85 -1.76
CA ASP A 86 11.01 14.97 -1.72
C ASP A 86 12.26 14.70 -0.87
N ILE A 87 12.41 13.50 -0.27
CA ILE A 87 13.66 13.15 0.41
C ILE A 87 14.71 12.88 -0.67
N LYS A 88 15.45 13.94 -0.97
CA LYS A 88 16.73 13.83 -1.67
C LYS A 88 17.76 13.31 -0.67
N PRO A 89 18.61 12.34 -1.05
CA PRO A 89 19.75 11.98 -0.20
C PRO A 89 20.56 13.23 0.09
N ILE A 90 20.94 13.40 1.36
CA ILE A 90 21.83 14.48 1.77
C ILE A 90 23.17 14.20 1.09
N LEU A 91 23.53 15.04 0.11
CA LEU A 91 24.86 14.98 -0.49
C LEU A 91 25.87 15.44 0.54
N ALA A 92 26.98 14.73 0.63
CA ALA A 92 28.08 15.20 1.45
C ALA A 92 28.61 16.53 0.91
N PRO A 93 29.10 17.43 1.79
CA PRO A 93 29.58 18.76 1.40
C PRO A 93 30.67 18.72 0.33
N ASP A 94 31.42 17.62 0.26
CA ASP A 94 32.53 17.38 -0.66
C ASP A 94 32.13 16.63 -1.95
N GLY A 95 30.86 16.25 -2.09
CA GLY A 95 30.32 15.53 -3.25
C GLY A 95 30.77 14.08 -3.39
N ARG A 96 31.46 13.52 -2.38
CA ARG A 96 31.89 12.12 -2.40
C ARG A 96 30.75 11.19 -2.00
N THR A 97 30.88 9.91 -2.35
CA THR A 97 29.86 8.86 -2.10
C THR A 97 30.46 7.58 -1.53
N ASP A 98 31.72 7.63 -1.07
CA ASP A 98 32.45 6.47 -0.54
C ASP A 98 32.05 6.15 0.91
N ILE A 99 32.54 5.04 1.45
CA ILE A 99 32.17 4.59 2.81
C ILE A 99 32.56 5.60 3.89
N ASN A 100 33.68 6.32 3.70
CA ASN A 100 34.15 7.37 4.59
C ASN A 100 33.20 8.58 4.63
N THR A 101 32.42 8.78 3.56
CA THR A 101 31.39 9.82 3.49
C THR A 101 30.27 9.59 4.51
N ILE A 102 29.97 8.32 4.85
CA ILE A 102 28.89 7.98 5.80
C ILE A 102 29.21 8.53 7.20
N ASP A 103 30.46 8.40 7.64
CA ASP A 103 30.92 8.92 8.93
C ASP A 103 30.94 10.44 8.95
N LEU A 104 31.25 11.09 7.83
CA LEU A 104 31.26 12.55 7.69
C LEU A 104 29.86 13.17 7.74
N VAL A 105 28.85 12.50 7.15
CA VAL A 105 27.44 12.93 7.19
C VAL A 105 26.78 12.62 8.55
N ARG A 106 27.23 11.58 9.26
CA ARG A 106 26.68 11.18 10.57
C ARG A 106 27.36 11.86 11.77
N GLY A 107 28.66 12.13 11.69
CA GLY A 107 29.46 12.70 12.79
C GLY A 107 29.15 14.16 13.13
N GLY A 108 28.29 14.83 12.37
CA GLY A 108 27.83 16.19 12.67
C GLY A 108 26.68 16.28 13.67
N ARG A 109 26.22 15.17 14.25
CA ARG A 109 25.08 15.14 15.17
C ARG A 109 25.44 14.47 16.51
N ASP A 110 26.40 15.07 17.20
CA ASP A 110 26.68 14.82 18.61
C ASP A 110 26.30 16.07 19.44
N TRP A 111 25.01 16.19 19.76
CA TRP A 111 24.46 16.87 20.93
C TRP A 111 22.99 16.48 21.12
#